data_AF-A0A3P7D238-F1
#
_entry.id   AF-A0A3P7D238-F1
#
_cell.length_a   1.000
_cell.length_b   1.000
_cell.length_c   1.000
_cell.angle_alpha   90.00
_cell.angle_beta   90.00
_cell.angle_gamma   90.00
#
_symmetry.space_group_name_H-M   'P 1'
#
loop_
_entity.id
_entity.type
_entity.pdbx_description
1 polymer ?
#
loop_
_entity_poly.entity_id
_entity_poly.type
_entity_poly.pdbx_seq_one_letter_code
_entity_poly.pdbx_strand_id
1 'polypeptide(L)'
;MPSHAMGMKVRKPDVLSPTMPFISSSDACMTIVRNLMCHRKGGESEEFSKLAIESLIRKLKDRREELDSLILAITSSGSTPTGCVTIQRTLDGRMQIASRKCFPHLVYARIWRWSDVHKTELRHLSFCEFGYDLKLDWVCVNPFHYERIISSSLDISSLALADATREFKYYMSMCTHGVTKCMPIKLL
;
A
#
# COMPACT_ATOMS: atom_id res chain seq x y z
N MET A 1 -25.37 -68.96 -44.67
CA MET A 1 -24.22 -68.41 -43.93
C MET A 1 -23.54 -67.41 -44.86
N PRO A 2 -23.79 -66.10 -44.67
CA PRO A 2 -22.90 -65.31 -43.83
C PRO A 2 -23.63 -64.34 -42.87
N SER A 3 -22.89 -63.97 -41.83
CA SER A 3 -23.28 -63.22 -40.65
C SER A 3 -23.25 -61.71 -40.92
N HIS A 4 -24.36 -61.00 -40.70
CA HIS A 4 -24.37 -59.53 -40.65
C HIS A 4 -24.09 -59.05 -39.22
N ALA A 5 -22.89 -58.52 -38.99
CA ALA A 5 -22.55 -57.81 -37.75
C ALA A 5 -22.94 -56.33 -37.88
N MET A 6 -23.81 -55.84 -36.99
CA MET A 6 -24.10 -54.42 -36.83
C MET A 6 -22.98 -53.76 -36.02
N GLY A 7 -22.16 -52.93 -36.67
CA GLY A 7 -21.16 -52.09 -36.01
C GLY A 7 -21.82 -50.84 -35.42
N MET A 8 -21.97 -50.79 -34.10
CA MET A 8 -22.32 -49.58 -33.36
C MET A 8 -21.15 -48.58 -33.40
N LYS A 9 -21.30 -47.48 -34.13
CA LYS A 9 -20.31 -46.40 -34.17
C LYS A 9 -20.53 -45.47 -32.97
N VAL A 10 -19.82 -45.74 -31.88
CA VAL A 10 -19.74 -44.87 -30.71
C VAL A 10 -19.07 -43.56 -31.13
N ARG A 11 -19.82 -42.46 -31.13
CA ARG A 11 -19.26 -41.10 -31.27
C ARG A 11 -18.55 -40.76 -29.96
N LYS A 12 -17.25 -40.44 -30.02
CA LYS A 12 -16.53 -39.84 -28.89
C LYS A 12 -17.07 -38.42 -28.67
N PRO A 13 -17.37 -38.01 -27.44
CA PRO A 13 -17.68 -36.61 -27.15
C PRO A 13 -16.40 -35.78 -27.24
N ASP A 14 -16.44 -34.70 -28.03
CA ASP A 14 -15.40 -33.68 -28.04
C ASP A 14 -15.33 -33.03 -26.66
N VAL A 15 -14.23 -33.26 -25.96
CA VAL A 15 -13.92 -32.63 -24.67
C VAL A 15 -13.61 -31.16 -24.95
N LEU A 16 -14.60 -30.30 -24.76
CA LEU A 16 -14.41 -28.85 -24.74
C LEU A 16 -13.49 -28.52 -23.54
N SER A 17 -12.23 -28.21 -23.80
CA SER A 17 -11.32 -27.70 -22.77
C SER A 17 -11.85 -26.36 -22.22
N PRO A 18 -11.85 -26.13 -20.90
CA PRO A 18 -12.23 -24.84 -20.34
C PRO A 18 -11.18 -23.80 -20.74
N THR A 19 -11.55 -22.85 -21.58
CA THR A 19 -10.74 -21.65 -21.84
C THR A 19 -10.69 -20.85 -20.55
N MET A 20 -9.59 -20.96 -19.80
CA MET A 20 -9.31 -20.05 -18.68
C MET A 20 -9.35 -18.62 -19.24
N PRO A 21 -10.19 -17.71 -18.71
CA PRO A 21 -10.23 -16.35 -19.20
C PRO A 21 -8.85 -15.71 -18.98
N PHE A 22 -8.24 -15.23 -20.06
CA PHE A 22 -7.01 -14.46 -20.02
C PHE A 22 -7.29 -13.18 -19.24
N ILE A 23 -6.87 -13.14 -17.96
CA ILE A 23 -6.99 -11.94 -17.13
C ILE A 23 -6.10 -10.86 -17.76
N SER A 24 -6.73 -9.86 -18.37
CA SER A 24 -5.99 -8.74 -18.94
C SER A 24 -5.26 -7.98 -17.84
N SER A 25 -4.06 -7.46 -18.14
CA SER A 25 -3.30 -6.60 -17.21
C SER A 25 -4.11 -5.38 -16.75
N SER A 26 -5.05 -4.92 -17.59
CA SER A 26 -6.02 -3.88 -17.23
C SER A 26 -6.98 -4.31 -16.11
N ASP A 27 -7.46 -5.55 -16.14
CA ASP A 27 -8.39 -6.09 -15.14
C ASP A 27 -7.70 -6.30 -13.78
N ALA A 28 -6.42 -6.71 -13.82
CA ALA A 28 -5.58 -6.80 -12.63
C ALA A 28 -5.38 -5.42 -11.98
N CYS A 29 -5.06 -4.38 -12.78
CA CYS A 29 -4.91 -3.01 -12.28
C CYS A 29 -6.20 -2.50 -11.60
N MET A 30 -7.36 -2.74 -12.22
CA MET A 30 -8.65 -2.36 -11.66
C MET A 30 -8.95 -3.07 -10.34
N THR A 31 -8.56 -4.34 -10.22
CA THR A 31 -8.73 -5.13 -9.00
C THR A 31 -7.87 -4.59 -7.87
N ILE A 32 -6.61 -4.23 -8.15
CA ILE A 32 -5.70 -3.61 -7.18
C ILE A 32 -6.26 -2.26 -6.72
N VAL A 33 -6.71 -1.41 -7.65
CA VAL A 33 -7.33 -0.11 -7.30
C VAL A 33 -8.51 -0.31 -6.36
N ARG A 34 -9.41 -1.26 -6.68
CA ARG A 34 -10.56 -1.58 -5.82
C ARG A 34 -10.14 -2.03 -4.42
N ASN A 35 -9.15 -2.93 -4.35
CA ASN A 35 -8.62 -3.42 -3.08
C ASN A 35 -8.04 -2.27 -2.23
N LEU A 36 -7.18 -1.43 -2.80
CA LEU A 36 -6.56 -0.32 -2.08
C LEU A 36 -7.57 0.77 -1.67
N MET A 37 -8.64 0.96 -2.43
CA MET A 37 -9.73 1.88 -2.08
C MET A 37 -10.47 1.48 -0.81
N CYS A 38 -10.55 0.18 -0.48
CA CYS A 38 -11.19 -0.31 0.75
C CYS A 38 -10.48 0.13 2.05
N HIS A 39 -9.23 0.59 1.96
CA HIS A 39 -8.42 1.00 3.12
C HIS A 39 -8.40 2.53 3.35
N ARG A 40 -9.18 3.31 2.59
CA ARG A 40 -9.18 4.78 2.68
C ARG A 40 -9.71 5.29 4.03
N LYS A 41 -9.19 6.42 4.52
CA LYS A 41 -9.60 7.06 5.79
C LYS A 41 -10.63 8.18 5.66
N GLY A 42 -11.00 8.55 4.43
CA GLY A 42 -12.09 9.51 4.18
C GLY A 42 -11.73 11.00 4.24
N GLY A 43 -10.44 11.36 4.24
CA GLY A 43 -10.00 12.77 4.22
C GLY A 43 -10.05 13.46 2.85
N GLU A 44 -10.12 12.69 1.77
CA GLU A 44 -10.24 13.17 0.40
C GLU A 44 -11.49 12.57 -0.24
N SER A 45 -12.02 13.20 -1.30
CA SER A 45 -13.19 12.67 -2.02
C SER A 45 -12.89 11.29 -2.62
N GLU A 46 -13.93 10.51 -2.85
CA GLU A 46 -13.79 9.17 -3.41
C GLU A 46 -13.21 9.21 -4.83
N GLU A 47 -13.67 10.15 -5.64
CA GLU A 47 -13.20 10.38 -7.01
C GLU A 47 -11.73 10.77 -7.03
N PHE A 48 -11.33 11.69 -6.14
CA PHE A 48 -9.94 12.11 -6.05
C PHE A 48 -9.04 10.96 -5.60
N SER A 49 -9.46 10.22 -4.57
CA SER A 49 -8.72 9.06 -4.06
C SER A 49 -8.53 8.00 -5.13
N LYS A 50 -9.59 7.69 -5.89
CA LYS A 50 -9.54 6.74 -6.99
C LYS A 50 -8.54 7.17 -8.07
N LEU A 51 -8.60 8.42 -8.53
CA LEU A 51 -7.66 8.96 -9.52
C LEU A 51 -6.21 8.98 -9.03
N ALA A 52 -6.00 9.27 -7.74
CA ALA A 52 -4.69 9.26 -7.11
C ALA A 52 -4.08 7.85 -7.07
N ILE A 53 -4.88 6.85 -6.69
CA ILE A 53 -4.47 5.45 -6.64
C ILE A 53 -4.24 4.93 -8.05
N GLU A 54 -5.15 5.17 -9.00
CA GLU A 54 -4.96 4.78 -10.40
C GLU A 54 -3.67 5.38 -11.00
N SER A 55 -3.38 6.65 -10.71
CA SER A 55 -2.12 7.28 -11.13
C SER A 55 -0.89 6.59 -10.54
N LEU A 56 -0.96 6.16 -9.27
CA LEU A 56 0.13 5.44 -8.63
C LEU A 56 0.35 4.05 -9.25
N ILE A 57 -0.72 3.28 -9.40
CA ILE A 57 -0.66 1.93 -9.98
C ILE A 57 -0.09 1.98 -11.41
N ARG A 58 -0.52 2.96 -12.23
CA ARG A 58 0.05 3.15 -13.58
C ARG A 58 1.55 3.46 -13.56
N LYS A 59 2.05 4.19 -12.57
CA LYS A 59 3.49 4.51 -12.40
C LYS A 59 4.31 3.35 -11.84
N LEU A 60 3.66 2.34 -11.23
CA LEU A 60 4.30 1.18 -10.62
C LEU A 60 4.11 -0.11 -11.42
N LYS A 61 3.34 -0.09 -12.52
CA LYS A 61 2.99 -1.29 -13.29
C LYS A 61 4.20 -2.10 -13.77
N ASP A 62 5.30 -1.41 -14.07
CA ASP A 62 6.56 -2.03 -14.56
C ASP A 62 7.57 -2.26 -13.41
N ARG A 63 7.19 -1.93 -12.15
CA ARG A 63 8.01 -2.05 -10.94
C ARG A 63 7.29 -2.92 -9.92
N ARG A 64 7.22 -4.22 -10.24
CA ARG A 64 6.39 -5.20 -9.53
C ARG A 64 6.71 -5.30 -8.04
N GLU A 65 7.98 -5.27 -7.66
CA GLU A 65 8.40 -5.36 -6.25
C GLU A 65 7.90 -4.17 -5.41
N GLU A 66 7.93 -2.96 -5.96
CA GLU A 66 7.38 -1.77 -5.30
C GLU A 66 5.85 -1.81 -5.23
N LEU A 67 5.19 -2.32 -6.28
CA LEU A 67 3.75 -2.50 -6.29
C LEU A 67 3.29 -3.53 -5.24
N ASP A 68 3.97 -4.68 -5.16
CA ASP A 68 3.67 -5.71 -4.17
C ASP A 68 3.95 -5.20 -2.75
N SER A 69 5.04 -4.43 -2.56
CA SER A 69 5.33 -3.75 -1.30
C SER A 69 4.22 -2.77 -0.90
N LEU A 70 3.67 -1.99 -1.85
CA LEU A 70 2.55 -1.10 -1.59
C LEU A 70 1.31 -1.88 -1.13
N ILE A 71 0.92 -2.92 -1.87
CA ILE A 71 -0.25 -3.73 -1.55
C ILE A 71 -0.11 -4.32 -0.15
N LEU A 72 1.04 -4.92 0.17
CA LEU A 72 1.30 -5.49 1.48
C LEU A 72 1.27 -4.43 2.59
N ALA A 73 1.89 -3.27 2.37
CA ALA A 73 1.91 -2.19 3.35
C ALA A 73 0.50 -1.72 3.72
N ILE A 74 -0.35 -1.46 2.70
CA ILE A 74 -1.71 -0.97 2.91
C ILE A 74 -2.62 -2.04 3.51
N THR A 75 -2.61 -3.26 2.97
CA THR A 75 -3.50 -4.35 3.41
C THR A 75 -3.18 -4.84 4.82
N SER A 76 -1.89 -4.84 5.20
CA SER A 76 -1.44 -5.19 6.54
C SER A 76 -1.53 -4.03 7.55
N SER A 77 -1.97 -2.84 7.11
CA SER A 77 -1.97 -1.61 7.91
C SER A 77 -0.60 -1.32 8.55
N GLY A 78 0.48 -1.64 7.84
CA GLY A 78 1.86 -1.45 8.29
C GLY A 78 2.35 -2.45 9.33
N SER A 79 1.58 -3.50 9.65
CA SER A 79 2.06 -4.55 10.56
C SER A 79 3.24 -5.34 9.97
N THR A 80 3.31 -5.43 8.64
CA THR A 80 4.46 -6.02 7.96
C THR A 80 5.38 -4.92 7.40
N PRO A 81 6.66 -4.89 7.79
CA PRO A 81 7.64 -3.98 7.18
C PRO A 81 7.75 -4.23 5.67
N THR A 82 7.83 -3.15 4.89
CA THR A 82 7.88 -3.18 3.42
C THR A 82 8.92 -2.20 2.89
N GLY A 83 9.37 -2.41 1.65
CA GLY A 83 10.32 -1.53 0.97
C GLY A 83 9.76 -0.16 0.61
N CYS A 84 10.62 0.70 0.08
CA CYS A 84 10.21 2.00 -0.45
C CYS A 84 9.31 1.80 -1.68
N VAL A 85 8.26 2.62 -1.77
CA VAL A 85 7.42 2.70 -2.96
C VAL A 85 7.63 4.09 -3.52
N THR A 86 8.24 4.20 -4.68
CA THR A 86 8.81 5.46 -5.17
C THR A 86 8.14 5.94 -6.45
N ILE A 87 8.12 7.25 -6.64
CA ILE A 87 7.77 7.88 -7.91
C ILE A 87 8.82 8.93 -8.27
N GLN A 88 8.94 9.26 -9.55
CA GLN A 88 9.85 10.30 -10.00
C GLN A 88 9.43 11.66 -9.41
N ARG A 89 10.40 12.40 -8.88
CA ARG A 89 10.23 13.75 -8.36
C ARG A 89 10.12 14.74 -9.52
N THR A 90 9.12 15.61 -9.45
CA THR A 90 9.02 16.79 -10.32
C THR A 90 9.94 17.92 -9.83
N LEU A 91 10.31 18.86 -10.71
CA LEU A 91 11.22 19.96 -10.37
C LEU A 91 10.78 20.78 -9.14
N ASP A 92 9.47 20.98 -8.96
CA ASP A 92 8.92 21.72 -7.82
C ASP A 92 8.47 20.79 -6.66
N GLY A 93 8.72 19.49 -6.77
CA GLY A 93 8.36 18.48 -5.78
C GLY A 93 6.86 18.25 -5.61
N ARG A 94 6.01 18.78 -6.50
CA ARG A 94 4.56 18.62 -6.46
C ARG A 94 4.09 17.72 -7.58
N MET A 95 3.18 16.80 -7.25
CA MET A 95 2.47 15.98 -8.22
C MET A 95 1.16 16.68 -8.60
N GLN A 96 0.71 16.48 -9.84
CA GLN A 96 -0.60 16.91 -10.29
C GLN A 96 -1.52 15.70 -10.46
N ILE A 97 -2.72 15.78 -9.89
CA ILE A 97 -3.80 14.82 -10.11
C ILE A 97 -5.03 15.65 -10.50
N ALA A 98 -5.55 15.39 -11.71
CA ALA A 98 -6.55 16.25 -12.35
C ALA A 98 -6.12 17.73 -12.34
N SER A 99 -6.94 18.63 -11.81
CA SER A 99 -6.65 20.07 -11.70
C SER A 99 -5.96 20.47 -10.38
N ARG A 100 -5.61 19.53 -9.50
CA ARG A 100 -5.03 19.81 -8.18
C ARG A 100 -3.52 19.52 -8.15
N LYS A 101 -2.73 20.49 -7.69
CA LYS A 101 -1.31 20.31 -7.33
C LYS A 101 -1.19 19.92 -5.87
N CYS A 102 -0.43 18.88 -5.58
CA CYS A 102 -0.33 18.30 -4.26
C CYS A 102 1.07 17.73 -4.00
N PHE A 103 1.39 17.49 -2.73
CA PHE A 103 2.62 16.79 -2.36
C PHE A 103 2.38 15.28 -2.39
N PRO A 104 3.21 14.49 -3.09
CA PRO A 104 2.90 13.09 -3.34
C PRO A 104 2.82 12.26 -2.05
N HIS A 105 3.82 12.36 -1.18
CA HIS A 105 3.84 11.66 0.12
C HIS A 105 2.62 12.02 0.99
N LEU A 106 2.24 13.30 1.01
CA LEU A 106 1.11 13.80 1.81
C LEU A 106 -0.23 13.25 1.33
N VAL A 107 -0.47 13.20 0.01
CA VAL A 107 -1.72 12.68 -0.55
C VAL A 107 -1.93 11.21 -0.17
N TYR A 108 -0.90 10.39 -0.37
CA TYR A 108 -1.02 8.96 -0.07
C TYR A 108 -1.08 8.68 1.44
N ALA A 109 -0.40 9.48 2.27
CA ALA A 109 -0.58 9.44 3.72
C ALA A 109 -2.01 9.79 4.16
N ARG A 110 -2.64 10.80 3.54
CA ARG A 110 -4.05 11.18 3.81
C ARG A 110 -5.05 10.11 3.41
N ILE A 111 -4.80 9.47 2.28
CA ILE A 111 -5.68 8.41 1.79
C ILE A 111 -5.67 7.24 2.78
N TRP A 112 -4.50 6.76 3.23
CA TRP A 112 -4.41 5.47 3.94
C TRP A 112 -4.14 5.55 5.44
N ARG A 113 -3.71 6.67 6.01
CA ARG A 113 -3.33 6.76 7.44
C ARG A 113 -4.02 7.89 8.20
N TRP A 114 -3.76 9.13 7.82
CA TRP A 114 -4.17 10.31 8.58
C TRP A 114 -4.95 11.28 7.70
N SER A 115 -6.27 11.20 7.72
CA SER A 115 -7.16 11.99 6.85
C SER A 115 -6.98 13.50 7.00
N ASP A 116 -6.49 13.96 8.15
CA ASP A 116 -6.34 15.36 8.55
C ASP A 116 -4.90 15.88 8.51
N VAL A 117 -3.91 15.06 8.14
CA VAL A 117 -2.49 15.46 8.27
C VAL A 117 -2.10 16.60 7.30
N HIS A 118 -1.25 17.50 7.77
CA HIS A 118 -0.73 18.64 7.04
C HIS A 118 0.75 18.48 6.64
N LYS A 119 1.22 19.36 5.76
CA LYS A 119 2.57 19.30 5.15
C LYS A 119 3.73 19.30 6.16
N THR A 120 3.56 19.94 7.32
CA THR A 120 4.60 20.08 8.36
C THR A 120 4.51 18.97 9.41
N GLU A 121 3.51 18.11 9.32
CA GLU A 121 3.25 17.07 10.30
C GLU A 121 3.74 15.70 9.85
N LEU A 122 4.45 15.59 8.73
CA LEU A 122 5.02 14.33 8.25
C LEU A 122 6.54 14.39 8.21
N ARG A 123 7.17 13.35 8.74
CA ARG A 123 8.61 13.13 8.65
C ARG A 123 8.87 11.69 8.22
N HIS A 124 9.84 11.47 7.35
CA HIS A 124 10.23 10.12 6.95
C HIS A 124 10.96 9.41 8.10
N LEU A 125 10.75 8.10 8.22
CA LEU A 125 11.47 7.25 9.16
C LEU A 125 12.92 7.05 8.70
N SER A 126 13.81 6.75 9.64
CA SER A 126 15.26 6.66 9.38
C SER A 126 15.67 5.59 8.39
N PHE A 127 14.88 4.52 8.22
CA PHE A 127 15.12 3.48 7.23
C PHE A 127 14.60 3.82 5.83
N CYS A 128 13.88 4.95 5.65
CA CYS A 128 13.35 5.34 4.35
C CYS A 128 14.44 6.02 3.53
N GLU A 129 14.94 5.31 2.51
CA GLU A 129 16.02 5.78 1.64
C GLU A 129 15.61 6.90 0.68
N PHE A 130 14.31 7.04 0.40
CA PHE A 130 13.76 8.00 -0.56
C PHE A 130 12.77 8.98 0.08
N GLY A 131 12.95 9.30 1.36
CA GLY A 131 12.10 10.26 2.08
C GLY A 131 11.95 11.60 1.33
N TYR A 132 10.76 12.22 1.41
CA TYR A 132 10.48 13.46 0.68
C TYR A 132 11.49 14.59 0.98
N ASP A 133 11.96 14.71 2.21
CA ASP A 133 12.87 15.79 2.61
C ASP A 133 14.31 15.60 2.12
N LEU A 134 14.66 14.39 1.65
CA LEU A 134 15.99 14.08 1.12
C LEU A 134 16.25 14.71 -0.25
N LYS A 135 15.22 15.25 -0.91
CA LYS A 135 15.31 15.97 -2.20
C LYS A 135 16.00 15.17 -3.33
N LEU A 136 15.88 13.84 -3.30
CA LEU A 136 16.38 12.96 -4.37
C LEU A 136 15.47 12.99 -5.60
N ASP A 137 15.99 12.47 -6.72
CA ASP A 137 15.26 12.32 -7.99
C ASP A 137 14.00 11.43 -7.87
N TRP A 138 13.97 10.58 -6.86
CA TRP A 138 12.84 9.71 -6.52
C TRP A 138 12.30 10.05 -5.13
N VAL A 139 10.99 9.91 -4.95
CA VAL A 139 10.31 10.14 -3.68
C VAL A 139 9.50 8.92 -3.26
N CYS A 140 9.71 8.47 -2.03
CA CYS A 140 8.90 7.44 -1.39
C CYS A 140 7.51 7.98 -1.05
N VAL A 141 6.48 7.23 -1.43
CA VAL A 141 5.07 7.48 -1.18
C VAL A 141 4.42 6.37 -0.33
N ASN A 142 5.20 5.40 0.15
CA ASN A 142 4.71 4.41 1.11
C ASN A 142 4.32 5.15 2.41
N PRO A 143 3.04 5.19 2.79
CA PRO A 143 2.61 6.01 3.92
C PRO A 143 3.17 5.49 5.26
N PHE A 144 3.58 4.22 5.35
CA PHE A 144 4.19 3.61 6.54
C PHE A 144 5.68 3.88 6.69
N HIS A 145 6.29 4.55 5.71
CA HIS A 145 7.66 5.06 5.80
C HIS A 145 7.74 6.46 6.41
N TYR A 146 6.59 7.01 6.83
CA TYR A 146 6.49 8.31 7.48
C TYR A 146 5.91 8.16 8.89
N GLU A 147 6.26 9.07 9.77
CA GLU A 147 5.61 9.27 11.06
C GLU A 147 4.92 10.64 11.09
N ARG A 148 3.82 10.71 11.84
CA ARG A 148 3.16 11.99 12.11
C ARG A 148 3.87 12.66 13.27
N ILE A 149 4.33 13.89 13.05
CA ILE A 149 4.90 14.74 14.09
C ILE A 149 3.88 15.83 14.42
N ILE A 150 3.73 16.13 15.71
CA ILE A 150 2.88 17.23 16.17
C ILE A 150 3.74 18.48 16.20
N SER A 151 3.32 19.53 15.49
CA SER A 151 3.97 20.85 15.58
C SER A 151 3.68 21.43 16.97
N SER A 152 4.54 21.14 17.92
CA SER A 152 4.46 21.63 19.28
C SER A 152 4.66 23.15 19.30
N SER A 153 3.59 23.93 19.45
CA SER A 153 3.69 25.35 19.87
C SER A 153 3.86 25.49 21.39
N LEU A 154 4.08 24.37 22.09
CA LEU A 154 4.41 24.28 23.51
C LEU A 154 5.54 23.27 23.62
N ASP A 155 6.70 23.66 24.15
CA ASP A 155 7.86 22.79 24.35
C ASP A 155 7.50 21.53 25.15
N ILE A 156 7.18 20.43 24.45
CA ILE A 156 6.99 19.08 25.02
C ILE A 156 8.36 18.42 25.29
N SER A 157 9.47 19.12 25.06
CA SER A 157 10.82 18.64 25.36
C SER A 157 11.08 18.41 26.86
N SER A 158 10.17 18.83 27.76
CA SER A 158 10.38 18.71 29.21
C SER A 158 9.48 17.74 29.99
N LEU A 159 8.43 17.11 29.43
CA LEU A 159 7.44 16.41 30.30
C LEU A 159 7.11 14.95 30.03
N ALA A 160 7.27 14.36 28.83
CA ALA A 160 7.03 12.92 28.65
C ALA A 160 7.49 12.41 27.27
N LEU A 161 7.83 11.13 27.17
CA LEU A 161 7.91 10.31 25.93
C LEU A 161 9.30 9.97 25.35
N ALA A 162 10.33 9.90 26.19
CA ALA A 162 11.34 8.85 26.01
C ALA A 162 10.75 7.42 26.18
N ASP A 163 9.48 7.29 26.61
CA ASP A 163 8.83 6.03 26.95
C ASP A 163 7.97 5.38 25.83
N ALA A 164 7.28 6.12 24.96
CA ALA A 164 6.37 5.48 23.99
C ALA A 164 7.05 4.93 22.73
N THR A 165 8.20 5.49 22.33
CA THR A 165 8.98 4.98 21.19
C THR A 165 9.85 3.76 21.56
N ARG A 166 10.11 3.54 22.85
CA ARG A 166 10.78 2.32 23.36
C ARG A 166 9.87 1.11 23.31
N GLU A 167 8.57 1.25 23.56
CA GLU A 167 7.64 0.12 23.52
C GLU A 167 7.49 -0.51 22.13
N PHE A 168 7.45 0.29 21.05
CA PHE A 168 7.35 -0.27 19.70
C PHE A 168 8.62 -1.04 19.27
N LYS A 169 9.81 -0.56 19.66
CA LYS A 169 11.06 -1.30 19.46
C LYS A 169 11.11 -2.57 20.30
N TYR A 170 10.61 -2.54 21.54
CA TYR A 170 10.55 -3.71 22.41
C TYR A 170 9.56 -4.77 21.89
N TYR A 171 8.37 -4.36 21.43
CA TYR A 171 7.38 -5.25 20.82
C TYR A 171 7.94 -5.96 19.59
N MET A 172 8.63 -5.24 18.72
CA MET A 172 9.29 -5.84 17.55
C MET A 172 10.49 -6.72 17.92
N SER A 173 11.25 -6.37 18.96
CA SER A 173 12.38 -7.18 19.45
C SER A 173 11.94 -8.49 20.13
N MET A 174 10.72 -8.58 20.65
CA MET A 174 10.19 -9.83 21.21
C MET A 174 9.62 -10.76 20.14
N CYS A 175 9.05 -10.22 19.05
CA CYS A 175 8.55 -11.05 17.94
C CYS A 175 9.66 -11.84 17.23
N THR A 176 10.91 -11.35 17.23
CA THR A 176 12.05 -12.04 16.62
C THR A 176 12.58 -13.22 17.45
N HIS A 177 12.12 -13.40 18.70
CA HIS A 177 12.62 -14.43 19.62
C HIS A 177 11.57 -15.50 20.01
N GLY A 178 10.43 -15.59 19.31
CA GLY A 178 9.56 -16.77 19.38
C GLY A 178 8.82 -17.02 20.70
N VAL A 179 8.61 -16.00 21.54
CA VAL A 179 7.89 -16.18 22.82
C VAL A 179 6.40 -15.87 22.63
N THR A 180 5.60 -16.92 22.46
CA THR A 180 4.14 -16.85 22.48
C THR A 180 3.62 -16.68 23.91
N LYS A 181 3.19 -15.46 24.27
CA LYS A 181 2.17 -15.24 25.31
C LYS A 181 1.65 -13.81 25.21
N CYS A 182 0.56 -13.64 24.44
CA CYS A 182 -0.25 -12.43 24.49
C CYS A 182 -1.12 -12.49 25.75
N MET A 183 -1.00 -11.48 26.64
CA MET A 183 -2.09 -11.10 27.54
C MET A 183 -2.40 -9.61 27.35
N PRO A 184 -3.69 -9.22 27.38
CA PRO A 184 -4.11 -7.85 27.17
C PRO A 184 -3.98 -7.04 28.47
N ILE A 185 -3.34 -5.87 28.40
CA ILE A 185 -3.46 -4.86 29.47
C ILE A 185 -4.77 -4.12 29.23
N LYS A 186 -5.72 -4.30 30.16
CA LYS A 186 -6.92 -3.46 30.31
C LYS A 186 -6.49 -2.03 30.64
N LEU A 187 -6.98 -1.06 29.88
CA LEU A 187 -6.95 0.35 30.28
C LEU A 187 -8.03 0.56 31.35
N LEU A 188 -7.63 1.04 32.53
CA LEU A 188 -8.51 1.76 33.46
C LEU A 188 -8.65 3.21 32.98
#